data_AF-A0A832EVS4-F1
#
_entry.id   AF-A0A832EVS4-F1
#
_cell.length_a   1.000
_cell.length_b   1.000
_cell.length_c   1.000
_cell.angle_alpha   90.00
_cell.angle_beta   90.00
_cell.angle_gamma   90.00
#
_symmetry.space_group_name_H-M   'P 1'
#
loop_
_entity.id
_entity.type
_entity.pdbx_description
1 polymer ?
#
loop_
_entity_poly.entity_id
_entity_poly.type
_entity_poly.pdbx_seq_one_letter_code
_entity_poly.pdbx_strand_id
1 'polypeptide(L)'
;YDYPAEHWLHLKTSNPIESTFSTVRLRTKVTKGPGSRAAGLAMAFKLIEAAEGRWRYVNGAHLVALVRAGATFRKGVLVESEAQEGEVAA
;
A
#
# COMPACT_ATOMS: atom_id res chain seq x y z
N TYR A 1 7.04 5.18 -15.03
CA TYR A 1 6.71 5.26 -13.60
C TYR A 1 8.01 5.43 -12.85
N ASP A 2 8.03 6.39 -11.92
CA ASP A 2 9.21 6.74 -11.11
C ASP A 2 9.24 5.94 -9.80
N TYR A 3 8.75 4.70 -9.87
CA TYR A 3 8.61 3.76 -8.77
C TYR A 3 9.09 2.39 -9.23
N PRO A 4 9.49 1.48 -8.32
CA PRO A 4 9.91 0.12 -8.66
C PRO A 4 8.94 -0.59 -9.61
N ALA A 5 9.48 -1.34 -10.57
CA ALA A 5 8.67 -2.08 -11.56
C ALA A 5 7.67 -3.04 -10.88
N GLU A 6 8.08 -3.63 -9.76
CA GLU A 6 7.30 -4.53 -8.93
C GLU A 6 6.03 -3.87 -8.39
N HIS A 7 6.05 -2.55 -8.18
CA HIS A 7 4.93 -1.81 -7.60
C HIS A 7 3.89 -1.41 -8.65
N TRP A 8 4.22 -1.45 -9.95
CA TRP A 8 3.35 -0.90 -11.00
C TRP A 8 1.97 -1.53 -11.07
N LEU A 9 1.85 -2.83 -10.82
CA LEU A 9 0.55 -3.51 -10.77
C LEU A 9 -0.35 -2.92 -9.68
N HIS A 10 0.26 -2.57 -8.54
CA HIS A 10 -0.43 -2.01 -7.39
C HIS A 10 -0.77 -0.53 -7.60
N LEU A 11 0.08 0.23 -8.29
CA LEU A 11 -0.15 1.66 -8.59
C LEU A 11 -1.21 1.90 -9.67
N LYS A 12 -1.44 0.93 -10.55
CA LYS A 12 -2.45 1.03 -11.62
C LYS A 12 -3.88 0.75 -11.16
N THR A 13 -4.07 0.36 -9.89
CA THR A 13 -5.39 -0.02 -9.37
C THR A 13 -5.59 0.53 -7.95
N SER A 14 -6.84 0.68 -7.53
CA SER A 14 -7.20 0.99 -6.14
C SER A 14 -7.25 -0.25 -5.24
N ASN A 15 -7.15 -1.46 -5.82
CA ASN A 15 -7.33 -2.74 -5.12
C ASN A 15 -6.46 -2.91 -3.86
N PRO A 16 -5.16 -2.50 -3.83
CA PRO A 16 -4.34 -2.61 -2.62
C PRO A 16 -4.93 -1.85 -1.41
N ILE A 17 -5.74 -0.83 -1.67
CA ILE A 17 -6.46 -0.06 -0.65
C ILE A 17 -7.87 -0.63 -0.49
N GLU A 18 -8.65 -0.77 -1.55
CA GLU A 18 -10.06 -1.12 -1.43
C GLU A 18 -10.29 -2.55 -0.93
N SER A 19 -9.47 -3.50 -1.39
CA SER A 19 -9.60 -4.91 -1.01
C SER A 19 -9.23 -5.12 0.47
N THR A 20 -8.16 -4.46 0.96
CA THR A 20 -7.69 -4.58 2.35
C THR A 20 -8.71 -4.06 3.36
N PHE A 21 -9.43 -2.98 3.02
CA PHE A 21 -10.46 -2.38 3.87
C PHE A 21 -11.88 -2.91 3.60
N SER A 22 -12.08 -3.79 2.62
CA SER A 22 -13.41 -4.29 2.22
C SER A 22 -14.17 -4.95 3.39
N THR A 23 -13.48 -5.78 4.17
CA THR A 23 -14.04 -6.50 5.32
C THR A 23 -14.44 -5.57 6.46
N VAL A 24 -13.66 -4.52 6.70
CA VAL A 24 -13.95 -3.46 7.68
C VAL A 24 -15.21 -2.70 7.27
N ARG A 25 -15.27 -2.24 6.00
CA ARG A 25 -16.45 -1.55 5.44
C ARG A 25 -17.71 -2.40 5.52
N LEU A 26 -17.61 -3.70 5.24
CA LEU A 26 -18.73 -4.63 5.35
C LEU A 26 -19.27 -4.68 6.79
N ARG A 27 -18.38 -4.84 7.78
CA ARG A 27 -18.77 -4.95 9.19
C ARG A 27 -19.38 -3.67 9.73
N THR A 28 -18.86 -2.51 9.36
CA THR A 28 -19.46 -1.22 9.75
C THR A 28 -20.85 -1.01 9.13
N LYS A 29 -21.10 -1.55 7.93
CA LYS A 29 -22.42 -1.45 7.26
C LYS A 29 -23.48 -2.35 7.89
N VAL A 30 -23.10 -3.55 8.34
CA VAL A 30 -24.04 -4.55 8.91
C VAL A 30 -24.42 -4.22 10.35
N THR A 31 -23.55 -3.55 11.09
CA THR A 31 -23.82 -3.19 12.50
C THR A 31 -24.80 -2.02 12.59
N LYS A 32 -25.77 -2.07 13.51
CA LYS A 32 -26.78 -1.00 13.77
C LYS A 32 -26.19 0.29 14.40
N GLY A 33 -24.89 0.52 14.23
CA GLY A 33 -24.15 1.64 14.82
C GLY A 33 -23.49 1.30 16.16
N PRO A 34 -22.41 2.02 16.51
CA PRO A 34 -21.57 1.70 17.68
C PRO A 34 -22.06 2.31 19.01
N GLY A 35 -23.22 2.99 19.05
CA GLY A 35 -23.74 3.64 20.26
C GLY A 35 -23.01 4.92 20.70
N SER A 36 -21.73 5.10 20.35
CA SER A 36 -20.97 6.35 20.51
C SER A 36 -19.82 6.45 19.49
N ARG A 37 -19.28 7.66 19.29
CA ARG A 37 -18.11 7.88 18.42
C ARG A 37 -16.88 7.11 18.89
N ALA A 38 -16.61 7.10 20.20
CA ALA A 38 -15.47 6.40 20.79
C ALA A 38 -15.56 4.89 20.57
N ALA A 39 -16.74 4.31 20.80
CA ALA A 39 -16.99 2.90 20.53
C ALA A 39 -16.84 2.54 19.05
N GLY A 40 -17.25 3.44 18.14
CA GLY A 40 -17.09 3.25 16.70
C GLY A 40 -15.63 3.23 16.26
N LEU A 41 -14.82 4.15 16.80
CA LEU A 41 -13.38 4.18 16.55
C LEU A 41 -12.69 2.93 17.10
N ALA A 42 -13.02 2.51 18.32
CA ALA A 42 -12.48 1.29 18.91
C ALA A 42 -12.85 0.04 18.09
N MET A 43 -14.10 -0.04 17.62
CA MET A 43 -14.55 -1.12 16.74
C MET A 43 -13.76 -1.14 15.42
N ALA A 44 -13.65 -0.01 14.73
CA ALA A 44 -12.92 0.09 13.46
C ALA A 44 -11.45 -0.31 13.64
N PHE A 45 -10.81 0.15 14.71
CA PHE A 45 -9.43 -0.23 15.06
C PHE A 45 -9.29 -1.74 15.22
N LYS A 46 -10.16 -2.39 15.99
CA LYS A 46 -10.11 -3.85 16.19
C LYS A 46 -10.42 -4.65 14.92
N LEU A 47 -11.28 -4.15 14.05
CA LEU A 47 -11.53 -4.77 12.75
C LEU A 47 -10.32 -4.68 11.82
N ILE A 48 -9.60 -3.55 11.84
CA ILE A 48 -8.36 -3.35 11.07
C ILE A 48 -7.25 -4.25 11.62
N GLU A 49 -7.02 -4.25 12.93
CA GLU A 49 -6.05 -5.13 13.62
C GLU A 49 -6.31 -6.62 13.30
N ALA A 50 -7.57 -7.06 13.27
CA ALA A 50 -7.90 -8.43 12.88
C ALA A 50 -7.74 -8.71 11.36
N ALA A 51 -7.83 -7.68 10.52
CA ALA A 51 -7.69 -7.82 9.07
C ALA A 51 -6.21 -7.82 8.64
N GLU A 52 -5.35 -7.07 9.33
CA GLU A 52 -3.94 -6.89 8.96
C GLU A 52 -3.16 -8.21 8.90
N GLY A 53 -3.48 -9.15 9.79
CA GLY A 53 -2.85 -10.48 9.81
C GLY A 53 -3.09 -11.34 8.56
N ARG A 54 -4.03 -10.93 7.68
CA ARG A 54 -4.31 -11.61 6.40
C ARG A 54 -4.00 -10.74 5.18
N TRP A 55 -3.47 -9.53 5.35
CA TRP A 55 -3.18 -8.68 4.22
C TRP A 55 -2.06 -9.25 3.37
N ARG A 56 -2.26 -9.18 2.05
CA ARG A 56 -1.22 -9.54 1.09
C ARG A 56 -0.19 -8.40 1.07
N TYR A 57 1.09 -8.78 1.16
CA TYR A 57 2.19 -7.84 0.97
C TYR A 57 2.21 -7.25 -0.45
N VAL A 58 2.67 -5.99 -0.55
CA VAL A 58 3.02 -5.38 -1.84
C VAL A 58 4.15 -6.18 -2.47
N ASN A 59 4.13 -6.33 -3.79
CA ASN A 59 5.22 -6.98 -4.51
C ASN A 59 6.50 -6.17 -4.28
N GLY A 60 7.64 -6.81 -3.98
CA GLY A 60 8.86 -6.08 -3.66
C GLY A 60 8.73 -5.22 -2.40
N ALA A 61 8.13 -5.75 -1.32
CA ALA A 61 7.88 -5.01 -0.07
C ALA A 61 9.16 -4.38 0.54
N HIS A 62 10.32 -5.00 0.35
CA HIS A 62 11.60 -4.45 0.81
C HIS A 62 11.98 -3.13 0.12
N LEU A 63 11.51 -2.89 -1.11
CA LEU A 63 11.76 -1.65 -1.86
C LEU A 63 10.96 -0.45 -1.34
N VAL A 64 9.94 -0.68 -0.50
CA VAL A 64 9.15 0.39 0.12
C VAL A 64 10.04 1.30 0.97
N ALA A 65 11.07 0.76 1.61
CA ALA A 65 12.02 1.54 2.37
C ALA A 65 12.78 2.56 1.49
N LEU A 66 13.18 2.15 0.27
CA LEU A 66 13.85 3.01 -0.70
C LEU A 66 12.92 4.09 -1.24
N VAL A 67 11.68 3.72 -1.58
CA VAL A 67 10.65 4.68 -2.00
C VAL A 67 10.39 5.71 -0.91
N ARG A 68 10.28 5.28 0.36
CA ARG A 68 10.10 6.17 1.52
C ARG A 68 11.31 7.08 1.74
N ALA A 69 12.51 6.60 1.44
CA ALA A 69 13.74 7.39 1.54
C ALA A 69 13.91 8.40 0.38
N GLY A 70 13.01 8.40 -0.62
CA GLY A 70 13.08 9.30 -1.77
C GLY A 70 14.08 8.86 -2.83
N ALA A 71 14.41 7.57 -2.90
CA ALA A 71 15.28 7.03 -3.95
C ALA A 71 14.68 7.24 -5.34
N THR A 72 15.52 7.53 -6.33
CA THR A 72 15.07 7.80 -7.70
C THR A 72 14.99 6.50 -8.50
N PHE A 73 13.84 6.27 -9.13
CA PHE A 73 13.65 5.15 -10.05
C PHE A 73 13.38 5.68 -11.45
N ARG A 74 14.04 5.12 -12.47
CA ARG A 74 13.73 5.38 -13.88
C ARG A 74 13.31 4.10 -14.55
N LYS A 75 12.15 4.13 -15.21
CA LYS A 75 11.53 2.95 -15.84
C LYS A 75 11.48 1.73 -14.90
N GLY A 76 11.37 1.95 -13.58
CA GLY A 76 11.23 0.89 -12.59
C GLY A 76 12.54 0.36 -11.99
N VAL A 77 13.69 0.90 -12.41
CA VAL A 77 15.01 0.51 -11.93
C VAL A 77 15.58 1.61 -11.03
N LEU A 78 16.20 1.22 -9.91
CA LEU A 78 16.90 2.14 -9.00
C LEU A 78 18.09 2.77 -9.71
N VAL A 79 18.25 4.09 -9.58
CA VAL A 79 19.44 4.81 -10.06
C VAL A 79 20.33 5.12 -8.87
N GLU A 80 21.49 4.46 -8.76
CA GLU A 80 22.43 4.63 -7.64
C GLU A 80 23.46 5.76 -7.90
N SER A 81 23.66 6.17 -9.15
CA SER A 81 24.54 7.29 -9.55
C SER A 81 24.16 7.90 -10.91
N GLU A 82 24.55 9.16 -11.16
CA GLU A 82 24.37 9.85 -12.45
C GLU A 82 25.04 9.10 -13.62
N ALA A 83 26.09 8.30 -13.36
CA ALA A 83 26.78 7.51 -14.37
C ALA A 83 25.95 6.34 -14.93
N GLN A 84 24.98 5.82 -14.16
CA GLN A 84 24.02 4.81 -14.64
C GLN A 84 22.89 5.40 -15.47
N GLU A 85 22.78 6.74 -15.58
CA GLU A 85 21.73 7.39 -16.38
C GLU A 85 21.83 7.10 -17.88
N GLY A 86 23.04 6.82 -18.39
CA GLY A 86 23.27 6.57 -19.82
C GLY A 86 22.90 5.16 -20.29
N GLU A 87 22.97 4.16 -19.42
CA GLU A 87 22.83 2.74 -19.80
C GLU A 87 21.37 2.28 -19.84
N VAL A 88 20.48 2.88 -19.03
CA VAL A 88 19.03 2.55 -19.00
C VAL A 88 18.23 3.31 -20.08
N ALA A 89 18.87 4.27 -20.75
CA ALA A 89 18.31 5.08 -21.82
C ALA A 89 18.57 4.51 -23.23
N ALA A 90 19.59 3.66 -23.38
CA ALA A 90 19.89 2.89 -24.60
C ALA A 90 19.00 1.64 -24.72
#